data_AF-A0A3D3HHI4-F1
#
_entry.id   AF-A0A3D3HHI4-F1
#
_cell.length_a   1.000
_cell.length_b   1.000
_cell.length_c   1.000
_cell.angle_alpha   90.00
_cell.angle_beta   90.00
_cell.angle_gamma   90.00
#
_symmetry.space_group_name_H-M   'P 1'
#
loop_
_entity.id
_entity.type
_entity.pdbx_description
1 polymer ?
#
loop_
_entity_poly.entity_id
_entity_poly.type
_entity_poly.pdbx_seq_one_letter_code
_entity_poly.pdbx_strand_id
1 'polypeptide(L)'
;MRKLLLTLTALVMLAPAQAQEFIGLTGKKIRDVMASDNPGLTPDNSVRNNLFRYLKYHSEDENETWLIFLDDRDRCNGVRITGSIKGYEEAIKELNEKYRPEGLNVWTYRAGREIITVMVKKDAWYFTVTHERIHHL
;
A
#
# COMPACT_ATOMS: atom_id res chain seq x y z
N MET A 1 -43.47 -4.93 8.54
CA MET A 1 -42.22 -4.65 9.28
C MET A 1 -41.06 -5.58 8.90
N ARG A 2 -41.25 -6.89 8.69
CA ARG A 2 -40.18 -7.82 8.26
C ARG A 2 -39.52 -7.49 6.91
N LYS A 3 -40.27 -6.89 5.96
CA LYS A 3 -39.73 -6.51 4.64
C LYS A 3 -38.77 -5.29 4.69
N LEU A 4 -38.97 -4.37 5.63
CA LEU A 4 -38.08 -3.21 5.83
C LEU A 4 -36.74 -3.61 6.44
N LEU A 5 -36.75 -4.61 7.32
CA LEU A 5 -35.54 -5.13 7.96
C LEU A 5 -34.59 -5.80 6.95
N LEU A 6 -35.14 -6.50 5.96
CA LEU A 6 -34.36 -7.16 4.91
C LEU A 6 -33.68 -6.19 3.94
N THR A 7 -34.29 -5.03 3.67
CA THR A 7 -33.66 -3.97 2.87
C THR A 7 -32.51 -3.26 3.59
N LEU A 8 -32.55 -3.17 4.92
CA LEU A 8 -31.50 -2.49 5.69
C LEU A 8 -30.21 -3.33 5.78
N THR A 9 -30.33 -4.66 5.87
CA THR A 9 -29.16 -5.57 5.95
C THR A 9 -28.40 -5.67 4.62
N ALA A 10 -29.06 -5.44 3.48
CA ALA A 10 -28.43 -5.48 2.17
C ALA A 10 -27.57 -4.23 1.87
N LEU A 11 -27.85 -3.09 2.53
CA LEU A 11 -27.15 -1.83 2.26
C LEU A 11 -25.79 -1.72 2.97
N VAL A 12 -25.58 -2.49 4.06
CA VAL A 12 -24.33 -2.47 4.85
C VAL A 12 -23.19 -3.24 4.14
N MET A 13 -23.48 -4.11 3.16
CA MET A 13 -22.45 -4.87 2.43
C MET A 13 -21.77 -4.10 1.30
N LEU A 14 -22.17 -2.84 1.05
CA LEU A 14 -21.54 -1.98 0.03
C LEU A 14 -20.48 -1.04 0.61
N ALA A 15 -20.10 -1.20 1.88
CA ALA A 15 -18.95 -0.49 2.42
C ALA A 15 -17.72 -0.89 1.59
N PRO A 16 -17.06 0.06 0.90
CA PRO A 16 -15.84 -0.26 0.17
C PRO A 16 -14.84 -0.82 1.18
N ALA A 17 -14.34 -2.02 0.91
CA ALA A 17 -13.21 -2.58 1.62
C ALA A 17 -12.04 -1.60 1.46
N GLN A 18 -11.84 -0.73 2.45
CA GLN A 18 -10.76 0.25 2.49
C GLN A 18 -9.45 -0.48 2.80
N ALA A 19 -8.94 -1.14 1.77
CA ALA A 19 -7.63 -1.76 1.68
C ALA A 19 -7.35 -2.10 0.21
N GLN A 20 -7.66 -1.18 -0.71
CA GLN A 20 -7.35 -1.42 -2.12
C GLN A 20 -5.83 -1.30 -2.32
N GLU A 21 -5.18 -2.45 -2.37
CA GLU A 21 -3.77 -2.59 -2.69
C GLU A 21 -3.43 -1.91 -4.03
N PHE A 22 -2.28 -1.24 -4.10
CA PHE A 22 -1.92 -0.46 -5.28
C PHE A 22 -1.52 -1.31 -6.48
N ILE A 23 -1.00 -2.52 -6.26
CA ILE A 23 -0.47 -3.38 -7.33
C ILE A 23 -1.52 -3.56 -8.44
N GLY A 24 -1.14 -3.21 -9.68
CA GLY A 24 -1.99 -3.27 -10.87
C GLY A 24 -2.86 -2.04 -11.14
N LEU A 25 -3.03 -1.12 -10.17
CA LEU A 25 -3.74 0.14 -10.37
C LEU A 25 -2.95 1.07 -11.30
N THR A 26 -3.66 1.92 -12.05
CA THR A 26 -3.02 2.95 -12.89
C THR A 26 -2.49 4.09 -12.05
N GLY A 27 -1.48 4.81 -12.54
CA GLY A 27 -0.95 5.99 -11.86
C GLY A 27 -2.02 7.04 -11.53
N LYS A 28 -3.02 7.19 -12.42
CA LYS A 28 -4.20 8.05 -12.15
C LYS A 28 -5.00 7.55 -10.95
N LYS A 29 -5.37 6.27 -10.92
CA LYS A 29 -6.20 5.72 -9.83
C LYS A 29 -5.47 5.75 -8.50
N ILE A 30 -4.14 5.55 -8.50
CA ILE A 30 -3.30 5.67 -7.31
C ILE A 30 -3.35 7.09 -6.76
N ARG A 31 -3.23 8.13 -7.60
CA ARG A 31 -3.38 9.53 -7.16
C ARG A 31 -4.74 9.78 -6.51
N ASP A 32 -5.81 9.27 -7.12
CA ASP A 32 -7.16 9.41 -6.56
C ASP A 32 -7.28 8.72 -5.17
N VAL A 33 -6.70 7.52 -5.02
CA VAL A 33 -6.71 6.78 -3.74
C VAL A 33 -5.85 7.47 -2.68
N MET A 34 -4.64 7.93 -3.04
CA MET A 34 -3.76 8.65 -2.10
C MET A 34 -4.42 9.92 -1.58
N ALA A 35 -5.05 10.71 -2.45
CA ALA A 35 -5.73 11.94 -2.05
C ALA A 35 -6.95 11.69 -1.14
N SER A 36 -7.64 10.57 -1.31
CA SER A 36 -8.81 10.19 -0.51
C SER A 36 -8.41 9.57 0.83
N ASP A 37 -7.52 8.58 0.80
CA ASP A 37 -7.30 7.67 1.92
C ASP A 37 -6.07 8.05 2.75
N ASN A 38 -5.18 8.89 2.21
CA ASN A 38 -3.93 9.29 2.86
C ASN A 38 -3.72 10.83 2.80
N PRO A 39 -4.64 11.64 3.35
CA PRO A 39 -4.57 13.10 3.23
C PRO A 39 -3.34 13.74 3.88
N GLY A 40 -2.66 13.03 4.80
CA GLY A 40 -1.41 13.48 5.42
C GLY A 40 -0.15 13.28 4.55
N LEU A 41 -0.29 12.65 3.36
CA LEU A 41 0.81 12.41 2.43
C LEU A 41 0.70 13.32 1.20
N THR A 42 1.72 14.15 1.00
CA THR A 42 1.78 15.11 -0.11
C THR A 42 2.57 14.54 -1.28
N PRO A 43 2.09 14.67 -2.55
CA PRO A 43 2.84 14.23 -3.72
C PRO A 43 4.09 15.08 -3.95
N ASP A 44 5.22 14.43 -4.17
CA ASP A 44 6.50 15.05 -4.55
C ASP A 44 6.80 14.78 -6.03
N ASN A 45 6.70 15.85 -6.83
CA ASN A 45 6.98 15.84 -8.27
C ASN A 45 8.33 16.48 -8.63
N SER A 46 9.18 16.77 -7.64
CA SER A 46 10.45 17.47 -7.84
C SER A 46 11.54 16.61 -8.48
N VAL A 47 11.45 15.28 -8.34
CA VAL A 47 12.47 14.34 -8.80
C VAL A 47 12.10 13.77 -10.17
N ARG A 48 12.94 14.04 -11.18
CA ARG A 48 12.91 13.32 -12.46
C ARG A 48 13.88 12.14 -12.41
N ASN A 49 13.34 10.93 -12.24
CA ASN A 49 14.13 9.71 -12.35
C ASN A 49 13.96 9.11 -13.75
N ASN A 50 15.06 9.02 -14.51
CA ASN A 50 15.05 8.50 -15.88
C ASN A 50 15.17 6.96 -15.95
N LEU A 51 15.47 6.29 -14.83
CA LEU A 51 15.65 4.84 -14.74
C LEU A 51 14.38 4.14 -14.24
N PHE A 52 13.67 4.75 -13.29
CA PHE A 52 12.47 4.17 -12.69
C PHE A 52 11.31 5.17 -12.73
N ARG A 53 10.15 4.73 -13.24
CA ARG A 53 8.90 5.51 -13.16
C ARG A 53 8.25 5.22 -11.82
N TYR A 54 8.04 6.24 -10.99
CA TYR A 54 7.31 6.11 -9.74
C TYR A 54 6.56 7.38 -9.39
N LEU A 55 5.55 7.23 -8.52
CA LEU A 55 4.95 8.34 -7.79
C LEU A 55 5.59 8.39 -6.40
N LYS A 56 5.98 9.60 -5.95
CA LYS A 56 6.54 9.81 -4.62
C LYS A 56 5.56 10.61 -3.78
N TYR A 57 5.41 10.21 -2.53
CA TYR A 57 4.70 10.97 -1.50
C TYR A 57 5.53 11.02 -0.23
N HIS A 58 5.34 12.05 0.58
CA HIS A 58 5.92 12.14 1.91
C HIS A 58 4.95 12.77 2.89
N SER A 59 5.11 12.44 4.17
CA SER A 59 4.40 13.11 5.25
C SER A 59 4.95 14.53 5.48
N GLU A 60 4.15 15.40 6.09
CA GLU A 60 4.55 16.77 6.43
C GLU A 60 5.76 16.83 7.37
N ASP A 61 5.90 15.84 8.25
CA ASP A 61 7.01 15.71 9.20
C ASP A 61 8.22 14.94 8.63
N GLU A 62 8.16 14.58 7.34
CA GLU A 62 9.18 13.81 6.61
C GLU A 62 9.55 12.44 7.22
N ASN A 63 8.77 11.94 8.19
CA ASN A 63 9.01 10.64 8.83
C ASN A 63 8.52 9.46 7.99
N GLU A 64 7.71 9.71 6.96
CA GLU A 64 7.16 8.70 6.09
C GLU A 64 7.33 9.10 4.63
N THR A 65 7.80 8.16 3.80
CA THR A 65 7.94 8.35 2.35
C THR A 65 7.44 7.12 1.63
N TRP A 66 6.58 7.34 0.64
CA TRP A 66 6.04 6.30 -0.23
C TRP A 66 6.62 6.44 -1.63
N LEU A 67 7.16 5.35 -2.15
CA LEU A 67 7.55 5.20 -3.55
C LEU A 67 6.67 4.13 -4.18
N ILE A 68 5.85 4.53 -5.15
CA ILE A 68 4.91 3.66 -5.85
C ILE A 68 5.39 3.50 -7.28
N PHE A 69 5.98 2.34 -7.58
CA PHE A 69 6.64 2.07 -8.85
C PHE A 69 5.63 1.69 -9.93
N LEU A 70 5.78 2.28 -11.11
CA LEU A 70 4.93 2.09 -12.27
C LEU A 70 5.71 1.37 -13.37
N ASP A 71 5.05 0.44 -14.04
CA ASP A 71 5.55 -0.21 -15.25
C ASP A 71 5.43 0.70 -16.50
N ASP A 72 5.85 0.17 -17.64
CA ASP A 72 5.76 0.84 -18.94
C ASP A 72 4.30 1.21 -19.32
N ARG A 73 3.32 0.43 -18.85
CA ARG A 73 1.89 0.60 -19.06
C ARG A 73 1.20 1.48 -18.02
N ASP A 74 1.96 2.22 -17.22
CA ASP A 74 1.47 3.11 -16.15
C ASP A 74 0.73 2.37 -15.02
N ARG A 75 1.05 1.09 -14.78
CA ARG A 75 0.44 0.29 -13.71
C ARG A 75 1.43 0.02 -12.59
N CYS A 76 0.92 0.03 -11.36
CA CYS A 76 1.74 -0.26 -10.19
C CYS A 76 2.31 -1.68 -10.25
N ASN A 77 3.61 -1.80 -10.06
CA ASN A 77 4.31 -3.08 -9.98
C ASN A 77 5.06 -3.30 -8.66
N GLY A 78 5.13 -2.27 -7.81
CA GLY A 78 5.72 -2.36 -6.49
C GLY A 78 5.46 -1.13 -5.66
N VAL A 79 5.50 -1.29 -4.33
CA VAL A 79 5.39 -0.20 -3.37
C VAL A 79 6.54 -0.32 -2.38
N ARG A 80 7.20 0.79 -2.07
CA ARG A 80 8.13 0.88 -0.95
C ARG A 80 7.73 2.03 -0.05
N ILE A 81 7.49 1.72 1.22
CA ILE A 81 7.22 2.68 2.27
C ILE A 81 8.46 2.73 3.15
N THR A 82 8.98 3.92 3.40
CA THR A 82 10.06 4.16 4.36
C THR A 82 9.48 4.94 5.52
N GLY A 83 9.62 4.40 6.72
CA GLY A 83 9.11 5.00 7.95
C GLY A 83 10.20 5.20 9.00
N SER A 84 10.02 6.18 9.88
CA SER A 84 10.84 6.37 11.07
C SER A 84 10.79 5.16 11.99
N ILE A 85 11.91 4.80 12.62
CA ILE A 85 12.00 3.62 13.51
C ILE A 85 10.97 3.62 14.65
N LYS A 86 10.46 4.79 15.04
CA LYS A 86 9.41 4.94 16.07
C LYS A 86 8.09 4.26 15.68
N GLY A 87 7.76 4.21 14.38
CA GLY A 87 6.55 3.58 13.86
C GLY A 87 6.69 2.08 13.55
N TYR A 88 7.87 1.48 13.81
CA TYR A 88 8.14 0.10 13.41
C TYR A 88 7.17 -0.91 14.03
N GLU A 89 6.95 -0.85 15.35
CA GLU A 89 6.10 -1.83 16.05
C GLU A 89 4.63 -1.72 15.62
N GLU A 90 4.15 -0.50 15.37
CA GLU A 90 2.81 -0.26 14.85
C GLU A 90 2.65 -0.82 13.43
N ALA A 91 3.63 -0.57 12.55
CA ALA A 91 3.63 -1.15 11.20
C ALA A 91 3.62 -2.69 11.23
N ILE A 92 4.42 -3.32 12.09
CA ILE A 92 4.40 -4.79 12.25
C ILE A 92 3.02 -5.29 12.68
N LYS A 93 2.39 -4.60 13.64
CA LYS A 93 1.05 -4.94 14.12
C LYS A 93 0.02 -4.85 12.99
N GLU A 94 0.00 -3.75 12.24
CA GLU A 94 -0.91 -3.57 11.10
C GLU A 94 -0.72 -4.65 10.03
N LEU A 95 0.53 -4.98 9.70
CA LEU A 95 0.84 -6.02 8.72
C LEU A 95 0.36 -7.40 9.17
N ASN A 96 0.50 -7.72 10.46
CA ASN A 96 -0.01 -8.96 11.05
C ASN A 96 -1.53 -9.04 11.06
N GLU A 97 -2.23 -7.90 11.22
CA GLU A 97 -3.68 -7.83 11.17
C GLU A 97 -4.21 -7.96 9.73
N LYS A 98 -3.47 -7.42 8.76
CA LYS A 98 -3.94 -7.27 7.38
C LYS A 98 -3.54 -8.42 6.44
N TYR A 99 -2.37 -9.01 6.63
CA TYR A 99 -1.80 -9.96 5.69
C TYR A 99 -1.45 -11.30 6.33
N ARG A 100 -1.31 -12.33 5.50
CA ARG A 100 -0.94 -13.67 5.96
C ARG A 100 0.56 -13.72 6.23
N PRO A 101 1.01 -14.01 7.46
CA PRO A 101 2.43 -14.19 7.74
C PRO A 101 2.95 -15.47 7.07
N GLU A 102 4.13 -15.38 6.45
CA GLU A 102 4.82 -16.50 5.79
C GLU A 102 6.26 -16.70 6.34
N GLY A 103 6.71 -15.81 7.23
CA GLY A 103 8.02 -15.90 7.86
C GLY A 103 8.32 -14.70 8.74
N LEU A 104 9.56 -14.62 9.26
CA LEU A 104 10.00 -13.46 10.02
C LEU A 104 10.02 -12.23 9.13
N ASN A 105 9.22 -11.22 9.46
CA ASN A 105 9.08 -9.98 8.72
C ASN A 105 8.66 -10.17 7.25
N VAL A 106 7.94 -11.25 6.96
CA VAL A 106 7.42 -11.56 5.63
C VAL A 106 5.95 -11.95 5.71
N TRP A 107 5.14 -11.31 4.87
CA TRP A 107 3.73 -11.61 4.68
C TRP A 107 3.42 -11.80 3.21
N THR A 108 2.25 -12.36 2.91
CA THR A 108 1.72 -12.41 1.56
C THR A 108 0.25 -12.02 1.52
N TYR A 109 -0.15 -11.51 0.36
CA TYR A 109 -1.56 -11.34 0.01
C TYR A 109 -1.78 -11.58 -1.48
N ARG A 110 -3.04 -11.69 -1.88
CA ARG A 110 -3.41 -11.92 -3.27
C ARG A 110 -3.93 -10.64 -3.92
N ALA A 111 -3.30 -10.20 -5.00
CA ALA A 111 -3.78 -9.12 -5.86
C ALA A 111 -4.28 -9.72 -7.18
N GLY A 112 -5.58 -10.01 -7.26
CA GLY A 112 -6.17 -10.70 -8.41
C GLY A 112 -5.61 -12.11 -8.58
N ARG A 113 -4.82 -12.34 -9.63
CA ARG A 113 -4.16 -13.64 -9.89
C ARG A 113 -2.74 -13.74 -9.33
N GLU A 114 -2.20 -12.63 -8.85
CA GLU A 114 -0.81 -12.53 -8.41
C GLU A 114 -0.71 -12.70 -6.90
N ILE A 115 0.37 -13.36 -6.45
CA ILE A 115 0.77 -13.38 -5.04
C ILE A 115 1.80 -12.28 -4.84
N ILE A 116 1.50 -11.39 -3.90
CA ILE A 116 2.37 -10.28 -3.53
C ILE A 116 3.02 -10.63 -2.20
N THR A 117 4.33 -10.46 -2.14
CA THR A 117 5.11 -10.56 -0.91
C THR A 117 5.27 -9.18 -0.32
N VAL A 118 5.03 -9.09 0.98
CA VAL A 118 5.31 -7.91 1.78
C VAL A 118 6.48 -8.23 2.69
N MET A 119 7.56 -7.45 2.61
CA MET A 119 8.75 -7.64 3.42
C MET A 119 9.06 -6.38 4.22
N VAL A 120 9.43 -6.56 5.48
CA VAL A 120 9.93 -5.48 6.32
C VAL A 120 11.43 -5.63 6.54
N LYS A 121 12.18 -4.56 6.25
CA LYS A 121 13.59 -4.44 6.62
C LYS A 121 13.77 -3.32 7.64
N LYS A 122 14.32 -3.65 8.80
CA LYS A 122 14.63 -2.72 9.88
C LYS A 122 16.11 -2.32 9.80
N ASP A 123 16.37 -1.02 9.92
CA ASP A 123 17.70 -0.43 10.08
C ASP A 123 17.75 0.32 11.42
N ALA A 124 18.87 0.98 11.74
CA ALA A 124 19.07 1.67 13.01
C ALA A 124 18.10 2.85 13.22
N TRP A 125 17.78 3.58 12.15
CA TRP A 125 17.03 4.85 12.22
C TRP A 125 15.69 4.82 11.49
N TYR A 126 15.48 3.83 10.64
CA TYR A 126 14.30 3.71 9.80
C TYR A 126 13.97 2.25 9.54
N PHE A 127 12.80 2.02 8.96
CA PHE A 127 12.44 0.73 8.40
C PHE A 127 11.83 0.92 7.01
N THR A 128 11.78 -0.15 6.24
CA THR A 128 11.09 -0.17 4.96
C THR A 128 10.11 -1.31 4.89
N VAL A 129 8.92 -1.03 4.36
CA VAL A 129 7.92 -2.03 3.95
C VAL A 129 7.95 -2.08 2.42
N THR A 130 8.23 -3.24 1.84
CA THR A 130 8.26 -3.42 0.38
C THR A 130 7.20 -4.43 -0.03
N HIS A 131 6.33 -4.03 -0.95
CA HIS A 131 5.33 -4.87 -1.61
C HIS A 131 5.83 -5.16 -3.02
N GLU A 132 6.07 -6.43 -3.33
CA GLU A 132 6.57 -6.85 -4.64
C GLU A 132 5.93 -8.15 -5.10
N ARG A 133 5.84 -8.31 -6.42
CA ARG A 133 5.46 -9.59 -7.02
C ARG A 133 6.60 -10.58 -6.80
N ILE A 134 6.26 -11.82 -6.45
CA ILE A 134 7.25 -12.90 -6.47
C ILE A 134 7.72 -13.06 -7.92
N HIS A 135 8.95 -12.66 -8.21
CA HIS A 135 9.64 -13.16 -9.40
C HIS A 135 10.09 -14.58 -9.07
N HIS A 136 9.39 -15.57 -9.60
CA HIS A 136 9.97 -16.90 -9.75
C HIS A 136 11.19 -16.71 -10.67
N LEU A 137 12.39 -16.74 -10.08
CA LEU A 137 13.64 -16.94 -10.79
C LEU A 137 13.69 -18.36 -11.36
#